data_AF-A0A1D9LEF9-F1
#
_entry.id   AF-A0A1D9LEF9-F1
#
_cell.length_a   1.000
_cell.length_b   1.000
_cell.length_c   1.000
_cell.angle_alpha   90.00
_cell.angle_beta   90.00
_cell.angle_gamma   90.00
#
_symmetry.space_group_name_H-M   'P 1'
#
loop_
_entity.id
_entity.type
_entity.pdbx_description
1 polymer ?
#
loop_
_entity_poly.entity_id
_entity_poly.type
_entity_poly.pdbx_seq_one_letter_code
_entity_poly.pdbx_strand_id
1 'polypeptide(L)'
;MSARASILQKLRAAPRQERPRPDLASHFQRFASQDDEIARLRHWAAMMRAVKTDILWTREAEWDAALAGWLAGHPQDSILLSVTPHGRRLAQCLEGRADAPRIVWFEREVDGWKAELFDIAAGFTAARCGIAATGTLALWPDEAEPRTMSLVPPLHIALFDAATLYPDFYSALQGENWAAGMPANALLISGPSKTADIQQTLAYGAHGPRDLLVLAVLPPHIAIHDVEGETR
;
A
#
# COMPACT_ATOMS: atom_id res chain seq x y z
N MET A 1 -21.50 -41.63 9.32
CA MET A 1 -20.94 -40.28 9.60
C MET A 1 -19.91 -39.95 8.53
N SER A 2 -19.88 -38.71 8.01
CA SER A 2 -18.86 -38.31 7.01
C SER A 2 -17.50 -38.07 7.66
N ALA A 3 -16.42 -38.20 6.88
CA ALA A 3 -15.05 -37.92 7.34
C ALA A 3 -14.91 -36.50 7.91
N ARG A 4 -15.56 -35.51 7.28
CA ARG A 4 -15.63 -34.10 7.75
C ARG A 4 -16.19 -34.00 9.17
N ALA A 5 -17.29 -34.71 9.46
CA ALA A 5 -17.91 -34.68 10.78
C ALA A 5 -16.99 -35.29 11.85
N SER A 6 -16.31 -36.39 11.53
CA SER A 6 -15.36 -37.02 12.46
C SER A 6 -14.15 -36.13 12.77
N ILE A 7 -13.58 -35.47 11.75
CA ILE A 7 -12.45 -34.52 11.92
C ILE A 7 -12.87 -33.34 12.79
N LEU A 8 -14.00 -32.70 12.48
CA LEU A 8 -14.47 -31.54 13.25
C LEU A 8 -14.82 -31.93 14.69
N GLN A 9 -15.37 -33.12 14.92
CA GLN A 9 -15.64 -33.63 16.27
C GLN A 9 -14.34 -33.83 17.05
N LYS A 10 -13.31 -34.41 16.44
CA LYS A 10 -11.98 -34.57 17.07
C LYS A 10 -11.35 -33.22 17.40
N LEU A 11 -11.41 -32.24 16.48
CA LEU A 11 -10.88 -30.89 16.71
C LEU A 11 -11.61 -30.16 17.85
N ARG A 12 -12.93 -30.32 17.96
CA ARG A 12 -13.74 -29.73 19.04
C ARG A 12 -13.52 -30.42 20.39
N ALA A 13 -13.30 -31.73 20.37
CA ALA A 13 -13.05 -32.54 21.58
C ALA A 13 -11.58 -32.49 22.05
N ALA A 14 -10.67 -31.95 21.23
CA ALA A 14 -9.28 -31.80 21.61
C ALA A 14 -9.16 -30.86 22.83
N PRO A 15 -8.40 -31.27 23.87
CA PRO A 15 -8.23 -30.45 25.06
C PRO A 15 -7.56 -29.12 24.68
N ARG A 16 -8.23 -28.02 24.99
CA ARG A 16 -7.68 -26.67 24.81
C ARG A 16 -6.85 -26.34 26.03
N GLN A 17 -5.54 -26.20 25.84
CA GLN A 17 -4.68 -25.63 26.85
C GLN A 17 -4.76 -24.11 26.73
N GLU A 18 -5.36 -23.43 27.71
CA GLU A 18 -5.25 -21.98 27.82
C GLU A 18 -3.80 -21.64 28.18
N ARG A 19 -3.11 -21.00 27.23
CA ARG A 19 -1.78 -20.44 27.47
C ARG A 19 -1.94 -18.97 27.83
N PRO A 20 -1.24 -18.47 28.86
CA PRO A 20 -1.23 -17.04 29.14
C PRO A 20 -0.72 -16.31 27.89
N ARG A 21 -1.39 -15.21 27.53
CA ARG A 21 -0.93 -14.39 26.41
C ARG A 21 0.41 -13.74 26.81
N PRO A 22 1.40 -13.73 25.91
CA PRO A 22 2.63 -13.00 26.18
C PRO A 22 2.34 -11.50 26.30
N ASP A 23 3.09 -10.82 27.15
CA ASP A 23 3.06 -9.36 27.22
C ASP A 23 3.79 -8.76 26.02
N LEU A 24 3.04 -8.55 24.94
CA LEU A 24 3.55 -7.98 23.70
C LEU A 24 3.92 -6.51 23.86
N ALA A 25 3.17 -5.74 24.66
CA ALA A 25 3.42 -4.32 24.85
C ALA A 25 4.81 -4.10 25.45
N SER A 26 5.14 -4.79 26.55
CA SER A 26 6.46 -4.70 27.17
C SER A 26 7.57 -5.27 26.29
N HIS A 27 7.27 -6.22 25.41
CA HIS A 27 8.24 -6.75 24.45
C HIS A 27 8.62 -5.69 23.40
N PHE A 28 7.63 -5.11 22.72
CA PHE A 28 7.86 -4.15 21.64
C PHE A 28 8.34 -2.79 22.14
N GLN A 29 7.97 -2.39 23.37
CA GLN A 29 8.47 -1.14 23.97
C GLN A 29 10.01 -1.11 24.07
N ARG A 30 10.68 -2.26 24.16
CA ARG A 30 12.16 -2.35 24.18
C ARG A 30 12.82 -2.00 22.85
N PHE A 31 12.05 -2.06 21.76
CA PHE A 31 12.50 -1.75 20.40
C PHE A 31 11.91 -0.45 19.88
N ALA A 32 11.13 0.27 20.70
CA ALA A 32 10.50 1.51 20.30
C ALA A 32 11.56 2.55 19.93
N SER A 33 11.46 3.08 18.71
CA SER A 33 12.32 4.18 18.28
C SER A 33 11.96 5.46 19.05
N GLN A 34 12.98 6.28 19.33
CA GLN A 34 12.82 7.64 19.87
C GLN A 34 12.80 8.71 18.77
N ASP A 35 12.81 8.29 17.50
CA ASP A 35 12.77 9.21 16.36
C ASP A 35 11.52 10.08 16.41
N ASP A 36 11.68 11.37 16.12
CA ASP A 36 10.56 12.26 15.86
C ASP A 36 9.86 11.93 14.55
N GLU A 37 8.75 12.61 14.28
CA GLU A 37 7.92 12.36 13.11
C GLU A 37 8.66 12.59 11.78
N ILE A 38 9.49 13.62 11.72
CA ILE A 38 10.28 13.97 10.52
C ILE A 38 11.36 12.93 10.28
N ALA A 39 12.08 12.53 11.33
CA ALA A 39 13.09 11.48 11.28
C ALA A 39 12.48 10.14 10.83
N ARG A 40 11.29 9.78 11.31
CA ARG A 40 10.56 8.59 10.85
C ARG A 40 10.19 8.67 9.37
N LEU A 41 9.68 9.82 8.91
CA LEU A 41 9.34 10.03 7.50
C LEU A 41 10.56 9.95 6.58
N ARG A 42 11.67 10.58 6.98
CA ARG A 42 12.95 10.50 6.26
C ARG A 42 13.46 9.06 6.21
N HIS A 43 13.42 8.33 7.32
CA HIS A 43 13.85 6.94 7.38
C HIS A 43 12.99 6.06 6.46
N TRP A 44 11.66 6.15 6.57
CA TRP A 44 10.71 5.43 5.71
C TRP A 44 10.97 5.73 4.23
N ALA A 45 11.14 7.00 3.87
CA ALA A 45 11.39 7.42 2.50
C ALA A 45 12.74 6.93 1.96
N ALA A 46 13.77 6.95 2.79
CA ALA A 46 15.08 6.39 2.43
C ALA A 46 14.99 4.89 2.14
N MET A 47 14.24 4.13 2.95
CA MET A 47 14.04 2.69 2.72
C MET A 47 13.28 2.41 1.42
N MET A 48 12.18 3.14 1.18
CA MET A 48 11.40 3.03 -0.06
C MET A 48 12.24 3.39 -1.30
N ARG A 49 12.98 4.50 -1.26
CA ARG A 49 13.86 4.90 -2.37
C ARG A 49 15.00 3.89 -2.59
N ALA A 50 15.53 3.26 -1.53
CA ALA A 50 16.56 2.23 -1.65
C ALA A 50 16.09 0.99 -2.45
N VAL A 51 14.79 0.76 -2.54
CA VAL A 51 14.18 -0.31 -3.36
C VAL A 51 13.55 0.21 -4.66
N LYS A 52 13.89 1.43 -5.08
CA LYS A 52 13.41 2.09 -6.31
C LYS A 52 11.93 2.47 -6.31
N THR A 53 11.36 2.76 -5.15
CA THR A 53 10.06 3.42 -5.07
C THR A 53 10.22 4.92 -5.27
N ASP A 54 9.41 5.48 -6.16
CA ASP A 54 9.27 6.92 -6.31
C ASP A 54 8.31 7.44 -5.25
N ILE A 55 8.60 8.62 -4.70
CA ILE A 55 7.78 9.28 -3.69
C ILE A 55 7.50 10.70 -4.15
N LEU A 56 6.22 11.01 -4.30
CA LEU A 56 5.74 12.37 -4.54
C LEU A 56 5.14 12.91 -3.25
N TRP A 57 5.86 13.79 -2.56
CA TRP A 57 5.36 14.48 -1.37
C TRP A 57 4.37 15.56 -1.79
N THR A 58 3.23 15.63 -1.11
CA THR A 58 2.14 16.54 -1.47
C THR A 58 1.26 16.89 -0.28
N ARG A 59 0.16 17.60 -0.52
CA ARG A 59 -0.83 18.03 0.47
C ARG A 59 -2.21 17.51 0.12
N GLU A 60 -3.07 17.42 1.13
CA GLU A 60 -4.45 16.94 0.94
C GLU A 60 -5.22 17.76 -0.09
N ALA A 61 -4.96 19.07 -0.16
CA ALA A 61 -5.63 19.98 -1.07
C ALA A 61 -5.22 19.83 -2.54
N GLU A 62 -4.07 19.20 -2.84
CA GLU A 62 -3.45 19.27 -4.17
C GLU A 62 -2.86 17.96 -4.70
N TRP A 63 -2.99 16.85 -3.95
CA TRP A 63 -2.40 15.57 -4.34
C TRP A 63 -2.85 15.08 -5.72
N ASP A 64 -4.11 15.34 -6.08
CA ASP A 64 -4.71 14.99 -7.36
C ASP A 64 -4.09 15.78 -8.52
N ALA A 65 -3.91 17.09 -8.32
CA ALA A 65 -3.21 17.94 -9.28
C ALA A 65 -1.72 17.57 -9.40
N ALA A 66 -1.06 17.25 -8.29
CA ALA A 66 0.32 16.79 -8.26
C ALA A 66 0.50 15.47 -9.03
N LEU A 67 -0.39 14.50 -8.80
CA LEU A 67 -0.39 13.23 -9.53
C LEU A 67 -0.68 13.43 -11.02
N ALA A 68 -1.65 14.27 -11.38
CA ALA A 68 -1.91 14.60 -12.77
C ALA A 68 -0.67 15.22 -13.47
N GLY A 69 0.05 16.11 -12.77
CA GLY A 69 1.31 16.67 -13.26
C GLY A 69 2.43 15.63 -13.41
N TRP A 70 2.51 14.66 -12.49
CA TRP A 70 3.46 13.56 -12.60
C TRP A 70 3.14 12.65 -13.78
N LEU A 71 1.86 12.31 -13.99
CA LEU A 71 1.38 11.49 -15.11
C LEU A 71 1.65 12.14 -16.47
N ALA A 72 1.57 13.48 -16.57
CA ALA A 72 1.96 14.23 -17.75
C ALA A 72 3.44 14.02 -18.13
N GLY A 73 4.32 13.95 -17.12
CA GLY A 73 5.75 13.66 -17.29
C GLY A 73 6.10 12.18 -17.45
N HIS A 74 5.19 11.28 -17.07
CA HIS A 74 5.35 9.83 -17.12
C HIS A 74 4.12 9.17 -17.76
N PRO A 75 3.89 9.38 -19.08
CA PRO A 75 2.66 8.98 -19.74
C PRO A 75 2.35 7.50 -19.55
N GLN A 76 1.09 7.21 -19.22
CA GLN A 76 0.55 5.85 -19.12
C GLN A 76 -0.60 5.70 -20.11
N ASP A 77 -0.72 4.52 -20.73
CA ASP A 77 -1.81 4.27 -21.67
C ASP A 77 -3.18 4.22 -20.97
N SER A 78 -3.19 3.71 -19.74
CA SER A 78 -4.41 3.57 -18.93
C SER A 78 -4.14 3.58 -17.44
N ILE A 79 -5.14 4.01 -16.67
CA ILE A 79 -5.14 3.97 -15.22
C ILE A 79 -6.44 3.35 -14.72
N LEU A 80 -6.33 2.37 -13.82
CA LEU A 80 -7.45 1.73 -13.15
C LEU A 80 -7.79 2.47 -11.87
N LEU A 81 -9.01 2.99 -11.81
CA LEU A 81 -9.57 3.73 -10.68
C LEU A 81 -10.75 2.96 -10.08
N SER A 82 -10.95 3.12 -8.77
CA SER A 82 -12.11 2.61 -8.04
C SER A 82 -13.17 3.70 -7.84
N VAL A 83 -14.39 3.32 -7.48
CA VAL A 83 -15.50 4.25 -7.21
C VAL A 83 -15.39 5.00 -5.87
N THR A 84 -14.26 4.84 -5.18
CA THR A 84 -13.93 5.50 -3.90
C THR A 84 -13.87 7.02 -4.06
N PRO A 85 -13.93 7.78 -2.94
CA PRO A 85 -13.79 9.25 -2.99
C PRO A 85 -12.50 9.72 -3.68
N HIS A 86 -11.36 9.09 -3.39
CA HIS A 86 -10.08 9.43 -4.02
C HIS A 86 -10.04 9.01 -5.50
N GLY A 87 -10.57 7.84 -5.87
CA GLY A 87 -10.67 7.44 -7.28
C GLY A 87 -11.50 8.44 -8.11
N ARG A 88 -12.66 8.87 -7.59
CA ARG A 88 -13.50 9.88 -8.24
C ARG A 88 -12.83 11.25 -8.33
N ARG A 89 -12.14 11.67 -7.27
CA ARG A 89 -11.41 12.94 -7.24
C ARG A 89 -10.30 12.98 -8.30
N LEU A 90 -9.51 11.92 -8.40
CA LEU A 90 -8.48 11.84 -9.45
C LEU A 90 -9.08 11.85 -10.85
N ALA A 91 -10.18 11.12 -11.07
CA ALA A 91 -10.86 11.11 -12.36
C ALA A 91 -11.34 12.51 -12.79
N GLN A 92 -11.94 13.27 -11.87
CA GLN A 92 -12.36 14.65 -12.11
C GLN A 92 -11.17 15.56 -12.46
N CYS A 93 -10.02 15.37 -11.78
CA CYS A 93 -8.81 16.15 -12.06
C CYS A 93 -8.21 15.86 -13.45
N LEU A 94 -8.35 14.61 -13.92
CA LEU A 94 -7.85 14.16 -15.22
C LEU A 94 -8.80 14.48 -16.38
N GLU A 95 -10.06 14.75 -16.11
CA GLU A 95 -11.07 15.03 -17.13
C GLU A 95 -10.68 16.22 -18.02
N GLY A 96 -10.72 16.04 -19.34
CA GLY A 96 -10.42 17.09 -20.32
C GLY A 96 -8.93 17.39 -20.53
N ARG A 97 -8.01 16.71 -19.84
CA ARG A 97 -6.57 16.83 -20.08
C ARG A 97 -6.15 15.98 -21.29
N ALA A 98 -5.41 16.57 -22.22
CA ALA A 98 -5.00 15.90 -23.46
C ALA A 98 -3.98 14.77 -23.25
N ASP A 99 -3.23 14.86 -22.16
CA ASP A 99 -2.16 13.96 -21.73
C ASP A 99 -2.60 12.98 -20.62
N ALA A 100 -3.89 12.99 -20.25
CA ALA A 100 -4.40 12.05 -19.25
C ALA A 100 -4.47 10.61 -19.79
N PRO A 101 -4.09 9.60 -18.99
CA PRO A 101 -4.31 8.21 -19.33
C PRO A 101 -5.80 7.90 -19.51
N ARG A 102 -6.12 6.90 -20.32
CA ARG A 102 -7.49 6.39 -20.39
C ARG A 102 -7.91 5.84 -19.02
N ILE A 103 -8.96 6.42 -18.43
CA ILE A 103 -9.52 5.94 -17.18
C ILE A 103 -10.29 4.63 -17.44
N VAL A 104 -9.95 3.61 -16.67
CA VAL A 104 -10.68 2.34 -16.59
C VAL A 104 -11.28 2.26 -15.18
N TRP A 105 -12.58 2.03 -15.07
CA TRP A 105 -13.27 1.98 -13.78
C TRP A 105 -13.43 0.56 -13.28
N PHE A 106 -12.97 0.27 -12.07
CA PHE A 106 -13.24 -0.99 -11.39
C PHE A 106 -14.67 -1.01 -10.83
N GLU A 107 -15.62 -1.50 -11.63
CA GLU A 107 -17.07 -1.48 -11.32
C GLU A 107 -17.74 -2.86 -11.31
N ARG A 108 -16.98 -3.91 -11.60
CA ARG A 108 -17.47 -5.30 -11.70
C ARG A 108 -16.74 -6.19 -10.72
N GLU A 109 -17.32 -7.35 -10.41
CA GLU A 109 -16.65 -8.39 -9.62
C GLU A 109 -15.31 -8.81 -10.25
N VAL A 110 -14.32 -9.07 -9.40
CA VAL A 110 -12.92 -9.33 -9.81
C VAL A 110 -12.78 -10.48 -10.81
N ASP A 111 -13.66 -11.49 -10.77
CA ASP A 111 -13.60 -12.62 -11.70
C ASP A 111 -13.87 -12.22 -13.16
N GLY A 112 -14.62 -11.13 -13.38
CA GLY A 112 -14.84 -10.55 -14.71
C GLY A 112 -13.68 -9.71 -15.24
N TRP A 113 -12.67 -9.40 -14.41
CA TRP A 113 -11.59 -8.47 -14.74
C TRP A 113 -10.27 -9.14 -15.16
N LYS A 114 -10.14 -10.45 -14.98
CA LYS A 114 -8.83 -11.13 -15.03
C LYS A 114 -8.03 -10.85 -16.29
N ALA A 115 -8.65 -10.88 -17.47
CA ALA A 115 -7.94 -10.62 -18.72
C ALA A 115 -7.60 -9.12 -18.88
N GLU A 116 -8.57 -8.25 -18.66
CA GLU A 116 -8.43 -6.79 -18.84
C GLU A 116 -7.39 -6.19 -17.89
N LEU A 117 -7.25 -6.73 -16.66
CA LEU A 117 -6.27 -6.25 -15.67
C LEU A 117 -4.82 -6.33 -16.16
N PHE A 118 -4.47 -7.31 -17.01
CA PHE A 118 -3.11 -7.45 -17.53
C PHE A 118 -2.78 -6.44 -18.64
N ASP A 119 -3.79 -5.81 -19.25
CA ASP A 119 -3.63 -4.79 -20.28
C ASP A 119 -3.66 -3.35 -19.72
N ILE A 120 -3.83 -3.22 -18.41
CA ILE A 120 -3.88 -1.93 -17.71
C ILE A 120 -2.47 -1.53 -17.28
N ALA A 121 -2.07 -0.29 -17.56
CA ALA A 121 -0.72 0.19 -17.30
C ALA A 121 -0.48 0.61 -15.84
N ALA A 122 -1.48 1.22 -15.19
CA ALA A 122 -1.36 1.68 -13.80
C ALA A 122 -2.59 1.34 -12.96
N GLY A 123 -2.38 0.99 -11.70
CA GLY A 123 -3.44 0.82 -10.69
C GLY A 123 -3.32 1.85 -9.58
N PHE A 124 -4.43 2.49 -9.20
CA PHE A 124 -4.48 3.47 -8.11
C PHE A 124 -5.26 2.93 -6.93
N THR A 125 -4.67 2.96 -5.73
CA THR A 125 -5.32 2.54 -4.48
C THR A 125 -4.91 3.43 -3.31
N ALA A 126 -5.70 3.43 -2.23
CA ALA A 126 -5.26 4.04 -0.97
C ALA A 126 -4.48 3.04 -0.10
N ALA A 127 -3.43 3.53 0.57
CA ALA A 127 -2.77 2.83 1.66
C ALA A 127 -3.51 3.09 2.97
N ARG A 128 -3.60 2.06 3.82
CA ARG A 128 -4.20 2.15 5.14
C ARG A 128 -3.29 2.89 6.12
N CYS A 129 -2.01 2.53 6.13
CA CYS A 129 -0.99 3.15 6.97
C CYS A 129 0.42 2.84 6.45
N GLY A 130 1.42 3.50 7.02
CA GLY A 130 2.84 3.24 6.77
C GLY A 130 3.52 2.62 7.98
N ILE A 131 4.64 1.92 7.75
CA ILE A 131 5.52 1.38 8.80
C ILE A 131 6.94 1.84 8.52
N ALA A 132 7.47 2.69 9.39
CA ALA A 132 8.75 3.34 9.21
C ALA A 132 9.93 2.37 9.27
N ALA A 133 10.00 1.53 10.31
CA ALA A 133 11.12 0.60 10.54
C ALA A 133 11.42 -0.37 9.39
N THR A 134 10.45 -0.60 8.50
CA THR A 134 10.59 -1.51 7.36
C THR A 134 10.34 -0.84 6.01
N GLY A 135 10.15 0.49 5.96
CA GLY A 135 9.84 1.20 4.72
C GLY A 135 8.65 0.57 3.99
N THR A 136 7.51 0.43 4.66
CA THR A 136 6.38 -0.37 4.16
C THR A 136 5.09 0.44 4.15
N LEU A 137 4.21 0.14 3.20
CA LEU A 137 2.80 0.52 3.21
C LEU A 137 1.94 -0.71 3.50
N ALA A 138 0.96 -0.54 4.38
CA ALA A 138 -0.09 -1.54 4.58
C ALA A 138 -1.32 -1.15 3.77
N LEU A 139 -1.84 -2.07 2.97
CA LEU A 139 -3.12 -1.91 2.26
C LEU A 139 -4.12 -2.92 2.84
N TRP A 140 -5.37 -2.49 2.93
CA TRP A 140 -6.51 -3.32 3.31
C TRP A 140 -7.48 -3.39 2.14
N PRO A 141 -7.27 -4.34 1.21
CA PRO A 141 -8.16 -4.49 0.07
C PRO A 141 -9.60 -4.80 0.50
N ASP A 142 -10.54 -4.25 -0.26
CA ASP A 142 -11.96 -4.51 -0.13
C ASP A 142 -12.61 -4.76 -1.51
N GLU A 143 -13.94 -4.71 -1.58
CA GLU A 143 -14.67 -4.92 -2.83
C GLU A 143 -14.46 -3.79 -3.85
N ALA A 144 -14.20 -2.55 -3.38
CA ALA A 144 -13.97 -1.40 -4.23
C ALA A 144 -12.52 -1.33 -4.71
N GLU A 145 -11.57 -1.73 -3.86
CA GLU A 145 -10.14 -1.77 -4.14
C GLU A 145 -9.55 -3.15 -3.86
N PRO A 146 -9.85 -4.18 -4.69
CA PRO A 146 -9.31 -5.51 -4.49
C PRO A 146 -7.80 -5.52 -4.69
N ARG A 147 -7.12 -6.51 -4.08
CA ARG A 147 -5.65 -6.65 -4.14
C ARG A 147 -5.10 -6.68 -5.57
N THR A 148 -5.89 -7.09 -6.55
CA THR A 148 -5.47 -7.13 -7.95
C THR A 148 -5.18 -5.74 -8.51
N MET A 149 -5.83 -4.68 -8.01
CA MET A 149 -5.55 -3.30 -8.41
C MET A 149 -4.14 -2.85 -8.03
N SER A 150 -3.62 -3.31 -6.89
CA SER A 150 -2.26 -2.99 -6.45
C SER A 150 -1.21 -4.03 -6.86
N LEU A 151 -1.62 -5.21 -7.33
CA LEU A 151 -0.69 -6.31 -7.64
C LEU A 151 -0.55 -6.64 -9.12
N VAL A 152 -1.53 -6.34 -9.98
CA VAL A 152 -1.50 -6.77 -11.39
C VAL A 152 -0.92 -5.71 -12.32
N PRO A 153 -1.37 -4.44 -12.29
CA PRO A 153 -0.81 -3.41 -13.16
C PRO A 153 0.70 -3.24 -12.94
N PRO A 154 1.50 -3.01 -14.00
CA PRO A 154 2.95 -2.88 -13.90
C PRO A 154 3.39 -1.66 -13.09
N LEU A 155 2.55 -0.61 -13.02
CA LEU A 155 2.73 0.51 -12.10
C LEU A 155 1.64 0.48 -11.01
N HIS A 156 2.05 0.43 -9.75
CA HIS A 156 1.16 0.69 -8.61
C HIS A 156 1.36 2.13 -8.12
N ILE A 157 0.27 2.89 -8.05
CA ILE A 157 0.23 4.23 -7.48
C ILE A 157 -0.55 4.14 -6.17
N ALA A 158 0.13 4.40 -5.05
CA ALA A 158 -0.48 4.34 -3.71
C ALA A 158 -0.66 5.75 -3.14
N LEU A 159 -1.90 6.14 -2.85
CA LEU A 159 -2.19 7.33 -2.04
C LEU A 159 -1.95 7.00 -0.56
N PHE A 160 -1.06 7.74 0.10
CA PHE A 160 -0.66 7.49 1.48
C PHE A 160 -0.79 8.75 2.33
N ASP A 161 -1.62 8.69 3.38
CA ASP A 161 -1.67 9.72 4.41
C ASP A 161 -0.50 9.53 5.40
N ALA A 162 0.50 10.40 5.31
CA ALA A 162 1.71 10.33 6.12
C ALA A 162 1.45 10.52 7.62
N ALA A 163 0.29 11.08 8.02
CA ALA A 163 -0.11 11.15 9.43
C ALA A 163 -0.35 9.76 10.05
N THR A 164 -0.59 8.75 9.21
CA THR A 164 -0.73 7.34 9.61
C THR A 164 0.57 6.53 9.44
N LEU A 165 1.74 7.18 9.56
CA LEU A 165 3.03 6.51 9.63
C LEU A 165 3.34 6.05 11.06
N TYR A 166 3.39 4.74 11.27
CA TYR A 166 3.77 4.15 12.54
C TYR A 166 5.26 3.82 12.60
N PRO A 167 5.90 3.87 13.78
CA PRO A 167 7.31 3.53 13.92
C PRO A 167 7.61 2.08 13.55
N ASP A 168 6.73 1.14 13.94
CA ASP A 168 6.89 -0.30 13.74
C ASP A 168 5.55 -0.98 13.49
N PHE A 169 5.60 -2.26 13.10
CA PHE A 169 4.39 -3.00 12.75
C PHE A 169 3.46 -3.22 13.95
N TYR A 170 3.99 -3.43 15.16
CA TYR A 170 3.16 -3.59 16.34
C TYR A 170 2.36 -2.32 16.64
N SER A 171 3.01 -1.17 16.56
CA SER A 171 2.39 0.14 16.70
C SER A 171 1.30 0.37 15.65
N ALA A 172 1.54 -0.05 14.40
CA ALA A 172 0.51 -0.02 13.36
C ALA A 172 -0.69 -0.92 13.68
N LEU A 173 -0.47 -2.16 14.13
CA LEU A 173 -1.55 -3.08 14.52
C LEU A 173 -2.44 -2.49 15.63
N GLN A 174 -1.82 -1.82 16.61
CA GLN A 174 -2.54 -1.19 17.73
C GLN A 174 -3.25 0.10 17.29
N GLY A 175 -2.55 1.02 16.62
CA GLY A 175 -3.10 2.32 16.24
C GLY A 175 -4.23 2.22 15.23
N GLU A 176 -4.13 1.28 14.28
CA GLU A 176 -5.19 0.99 13.32
C GLU A 176 -6.22 -0.03 13.84
N ASN A 177 -6.06 -0.53 15.07
CA ASN A 177 -6.95 -1.50 15.71
C ASN A 177 -7.28 -2.71 14.83
N TRP A 178 -6.25 -3.38 14.29
CA TRP A 178 -6.43 -4.46 13.31
C TRP A 178 -7.30 -5.60 13.82
N ALA A 179 -7.25 -5.86 15.13
CA ALA A 179 -8.02 -6.94 15.77
C ALA A 179 -9.54 -6.75 15.68
N ALA A 180 -10.04 -5.52 15.49
CA ALA A 180 -11.47 -5.23 15.45
C ALA A 180 -12.14 -5.56 14.10
N GLY A 181 -11.37 -5.64 13.01
CA GLY A 181 -11.95 -5.72 11.67
C GLY A 181 -10.95 -5.99 10.56
N MET A 182 -9.98 -6.87 10.79
CA MET A 182 -8.99 -7.22 9.77
C MET A 182 -9.66 -7.74 8.49
N PRO A 183 -9.26 -7.25 7.31
CA PRO A 183 -9.79 -7.72 6.02
C PRO A 183 -9.43 -9.20 5.76
N ALA A 184 -10.08 -9.79 4.75
CA ALA A 184 -9.76 -11.14 4.30
C ALA A 184 -8.30 -11.29 3.84
N ASN A 185 -7.67 -10.20 3.42
CA ASN A 185 -6.26 -10.08 3.10
C ASN A 185 -5.71 -8.73 3.55
N ALA A 186 -4.49 -8.69 4.07
CA ALA A 186 -3.74 -7.45 4.26
C ALA A 186 -2.46 -7.55 3.42
N LEU A 187 -2.11 -6.49 2.71
CA LEU A 187 -0.88 -6.43 1.91
C LEU A 187 0.13 -5.53 2.62
N LEU A 188 1.35 -6.02 2.77
CA LEU A 188 2.49 -5.23 3.25
C LEU A 188 3.43 -5.02 2.06
N ILE A 189 3.42 -3.82 1.50
CA ILE A 189 4.16 -3.44 0.29
C ILE A 189 5.40 -2.65 0.72
N SER A 190 6.57 -3.25 0.57
CA SER A 190 7.87 -2.67 0.96
C SER A 190 8.73 -2.31 -0.26
N GLY A 191 8.09 -1.94 -1.37
CA GLY A 191 8.73 -1.65 -2.65
C GLY A 191 8.05 -2.33 -3.85
N PRO A 192 8.54 -2.12 -5.08
CA PRO A 192 8.05 -2.82 -6.25
C PRO A 192 8.32 -4.33 -6.17
N SER A 193 7.54 -5.12 -6.91
CA SER A 193 7.69 -6.58 -6.93
C SER A 193 9.04 -6.98 -7.54
N LYS A 194 9.78 -7.77 -6.79
CA LYS A 194 11.12 -8.25 -7.17
C LYS A 194 11.24 -9.74 -6.96
N THR A 195 11.81 -10.44 -7.94
CA THR A 195 12.23 -11.83 -7.81
C THR A 195 13.73 -11.91 -8.07
N ALA A 196 14.49 -12.48 -7.13
CA ALA A 196 15.92 -12.73 -7.29
C ALA A 196 16.24 -14.18 -7.71
N ASP A 197 15.21 -15.00 -7.93
CA ASP A 197 15.30 -16.45 -7.71
C ASP A 197 15.32 -17.32 -8.98
N ILE A 198 16.01 -16.90 -10.05
CA ILE A 198 16.30 -17.84 -11.17
C ILE A 198 17.74 -17.76 -11.68
N GLN A 199 18.45 -16.61 -11.64
CA GLN A 199 19.82 -16.50 -12.19
C GLN A 199 20.72 -15.46 -11.49
N GLN A 200 20.47 -15.12 -10.21
CA GLN A 200 21.17 -14.04 -9.48
C GLN A 200 21.10 -12.64 -10.14
N THR A 201 20.33 -12.49 -11.21
CA THR A 201 20.03 -11.21 -11.85
C THR A 201 18.70 -10.72 -11.31
N LEU A 202 18.68 -9.49 -10.81
CA LEU A 202 17.49 -8.85 -10.29
C LEU A 202 16.49 -8.57 -11.41
N ALA A 203 15.38 -9.31 -11.43
CA ALA A 203 14.24 -9.03 -12.30
C ALA A 203 13.13 -8.34 -11.49
N TYR A 204 12.67 -7.19 -11.97
CA TYR A 204 11.53 -6.46 -11.44
C TYR A 204 10.27 -6.83 -12.24
N GLY A 205 9.13 -6.99 -11.57
CA GLY A 205 7.83 -7.20 -12.23
C GLY A 205 7.43 -8.66 -12.53
N ALA A 206 8.12 -9.67 -12.00
CA ALA A 206 7.83 -11.07 -12.34
C ALA A 206 6.50 -11.61 -11.75
N HIS A 207 6.09 -11.11 -10.58
CA HIS A 207 4.90 -11.57 -9.84
C HIS A 207 4.06 -10.41 -9.26
N GLY A 208 4.28 -9.18 -9.71
CA GLY A 208 3.61 -7.98 -9.22
C GLY A 208 4.09 -6.72 -9.95
N PRO A 209 3.75 -5.51 -9.48
CA PRO A 209 4.10 -4.26 -10.15
C PRO A 209 5.62 -4.11 -10.28
N ARG A 210 6.08 -3.67 -11.45
CA ARG A 210 7.49 -3.35 -11.70
C ARG A 210 7.89 -2.05 -11.01
N ASP A 211 6.97 -1.09 -10.98
CA ASP A 211 7.18 0.27 -10.51
C ASP A 211 6.16 0.59 -9.39
N LEU A 212 6.60 1.34 -8.38
CA LEU A 212 5.76 1.83 -7.28
C LEU A 212 5.97 3.33 -7.13
N LEU A 213 4.88 4.09 -7.28
CA LEU A 213 4.81 5.50 -6.94
C LEU A 213 3.97 5.64 -5.67
N VAL A 214 4.54 6.28 -4.64
CA VAL A 214 3.78 6.66 -3.44
C VAL A 214 3.50 8.15 -3.48
N LEU A 215 2.21 8.48 -3.50
CA LEU A 215 1.72 9.84 -3.35
C LEU A 215 1.51 10.10 -1.85
N ALA A 216 2.53 10.66 -1.21
CA ALA A 216 2.57 10.82 0.24
C ALA A 216 2.04 12.20 0.65
N VAL A 217 0.84 12.22 1.23
CA VAL A 217 0.16 13.41 1.73
C VAL A 217 0.70 13.75 3.11
N LEU A 218 1.42 14.87 3.23
CA LEU A 218 2.00 15.31 4.50
C LEU A 218 0.99 16.09 5.36
N PRO A 219 1.00 15.88 6.68
CA PRO A 219 0.19 16.68 7.59
C PRO A 219 0.65 18.16 7.55
N PRO A 220 -0.25 19.11 7.84
CA PRO A 220 0.01 20.55 7.63
C PRO A 220 1.23 21.10 8.40
N HIS A 221 1.59 20.51 9.54
CA HIS A 221 2.68 20.97 10.40
C HIS A 221 4.07 20.53 9.95
N ILE A 222 4.18 19.62 8.97
CA ILE A 222 5.46 19.16 8.42
C ILE A 222 5.68 19.83 7.07
N ALA A 223 6.82 20.49 6.87
CA ALA A 223 7.15 21.07 5.56
C ALA A 223 7.71 20.00 4.61
N ILE A 224 7.43 20.12 3.31
CA ILE A 224 7.93 19.17 2.29
C ILE A 224 9.47 19.12 2.30
N HIS A 225 10.12 20.28 2.41
CA HIS A 225 11.59 20.36 2.46
C HIS A 225 12.19 19.66 3.69
N ASP A 226 11.42 19.49 4.77
CA ASP A 226 11.88 18.74 5.93
C ASP A 226 12.02 17.25 5.62
N VAL A 227 11.23 16.68 4.71
CA VAL A 227 11.26 15.23 4.44
C VAL A 227 12.00 14.85 3.16
N GLU A 228 12.22 15.78 2.24
CA GLU A 228 12.94 15.50 0.99
C GLU A 228 14.44 15.24 1.18
N GLY A 229 15.04 15.82 2.23
CA GLY A 229 16.49 15.79 2.44
C GLY A 229 17.23 16.64 1.41
N GLU A 230 18.47 17.06 1.72
CA GLU A 230 19.34 17.66 0.70
C GLU A 230 19.68 16.57 -0.33
N THR A 231 19.25 16.77 -1.58
CA THR A 231 19.70 15.98 -2.73
C THR A 231 21.22 16.02 -2.75
N ARG A 232 21.88 14.93 -2.35
CA ARG A 232 23.33 14.78 -2.51
C ARG A 232 23.68 14.47 -3.96
#